data_AF-A0A6L5Z7M7-F1
#
_entry.id   AF-A0A6L5Z7M7-F1
#
_cell.length_a   1.000
_cell.length_b   1.000
_cell.length_c   1.000
_cell.angle_alpha   90.00
_cell.angle_beta   90.00
_cell.angle_gamma   90.00
#
_symmetry.space_group_name_H-M   'P 1'
#
loop_
_entity.id
_entity.type
_entity.pdbx_description
1 polymer ?
#
loop_
_entity_poly.entity_id
_entity_poly.type
_entity_poly.pdbx_seq_one_letter_code
_entity_poly.pdbx_strand_id
1 'polypeptide(L)'
;MAGNLKKFVNPRFIKTIDLALMKPLLARHEGKYKGFSVDLLDQEEDAAREALEKLLTGAEDSYPEGLRGDLHRIAELGDARGLEIIQAQAARQDIDLFPDMKTGDEDAPNKAHDPKHIAVRVFLEHPDLFDAAADHMAMLTADRLHEYAGRERGVAIDLTAEKVEAFRTAVAALFRDAFLGDYCRVGDYDDDDEINLVVSHGSMVSTMPVV
;
A
#
# COMPACT_ATOMS: atom_id res chain seq x y z
N MET A 1 6.72 6.63 -8.06
CA MET A 1 5.59 6.98 -8.94
C MET A 1 4.38 6.20 -8.48
N ALA A 2 3.27 6.85 -8.10
CA ALA A 2 2.06 6.13 -7.73
C ALA A 2 1.60 5.24 -8.89
N GLY A 3 1.45 3.93 -8.62
CA GLY A 3 0.93 2.99 -9.62
C GLY A 3 -0.41 3.48 -10.15
N ASN A 4 -0.60 3.43 -11.47
CA ASN A 4 -1.87 3.83 -12.08
C ASN A 4 -2.99 2.92 -11.53
N LEU A 5 -3.83 3.47 -10.65
CA LEU A 5 -4.84 2.71 -9.93
C LEU A 5 -5.77 1.97 -10.90
N LYS A 6 -6.16 2.58 -12.03
CA LYS A 6 -6.97 1.90 -13.06
C LYS A 6 -6.30 0.68 -13.68
N LYS A 7 -4.97 0.68 -13.81
CA LYS A 7 -4.23 -0.52 -14.26
C LYS A 7 -4.24 -1.62 -13.19
N PHE A 8 -4.23 -1.21 -11.92
CA PHE A 8 -4.31 -2.14 -10.79
C PHE A 8 -5.73 -2.75 -10.67
N VAL A 9 -6.79 -1.94 -10.60
CA VAL A 9 -8.20 -2.39 -10.53
C VAL A 9 -8.79 -2.79 -11.88
N ASN A 10 -8.03 -3.56 -12.67
CA ASN A 10 -8.48 -4.00 -13.99
C ASN A 10 -9.55 -5.12 -13.90
N PRO A 11 -10.29 -5.41 -15.00
CA PRO A 11 -11.35 -6.42 -14.99
C PRO A 11 -10.88 -7.82 -14.57
N ARG A 12 -9.62 -8.18 -14.86
CA ARG A 12 -9.06 -9.45 -14.41
C ARG A 12 -8.93 -9.47 -12.88
N PHE A 13 -8.40 -8.42 -12.28
CA PHE A 13 -8.28 -8.30 -10.82
C PHE A 13 -9.64 -8.42 -10.14
N ILE A 14 -10.66 -7.68 -10.60
CA ILE A 14 -12.02 -7.72 -10.02
C ILE A 14 -12.61 -9.13 -10.08
N LYS A 15 -12.38 -9.85 -11.18
CA LYS A 15 -12.85 -11.23 -11.36
C LYS A 15 -12.10 -12.26 -10.51
N THR A 16 -10.82 -12.04 -10.25
CA THR A 16 -9.98 -13.07 -9.63
C THR A 16 -9.75 -12.86 -8.13
N ILE A 17 -9.75 -11.61 -7.65
CA ILE A 17 -9.46 -11.26 -6.26
C ILE A 17 -10.35 -12.02 -5.28
N ASP A 18 -9.80 -12.48 -4.17
CA ASP A 18 -10.62 -13.14 -3.15
C ASP A 18 -11.61 -12.15 -2.52
N LEU A 19 -12.90 -12.48 -2.55
CA LEU A 19 -13.94 -11.66 -1.91
C LEU A 19 -13.74 -11.62 -0.39
N ALA A 20 -13.19 -12.68 0.20
CA ALA A 20 -12.85 -12.74 1.62
C ALA A 20 -11.75 -11.73 2.01
N LEU A 21 -10.89 -11.33 1.06
CA LEU A 21 -9.92 -10.24 1.25
C LEU A 21 -10.51 -8.87 0.94
N MET A 22 -11.38 -8.76 -0.08
CA MET A 22 -12.00 -7.48 -0.42
C MET A 22 -12.97 -6.99 0.64
N LYS A 23 -13.73 -7.88 1.28
CA LYS A 23 -14.69 -7.52 2.33
C LYS A 23 -14.03 -6.76 3.50
N PRO A 24 -12.99 -7.29 4.18
CA PRO A 24 -12.31 -6.56 5.25
C PRO A 24 -11.62 -5.28 4.76
N LEU A 25 -11.07 -5.25 3.54
CA LEU A 25 -10.50 -4.03 2.96
C LEU A 25 -11.56 -2.92 2.83
N LEU A 26 -12.75 -3.25 2.33
CA LEU A 26 -13.83 -2.29 2.15
C LEU A 26 -14.50 -1.91 3.47
N ALA A 27 -14.62 -2.84 4.42
CA ALA A 27 -15.16 -2.59 5.76
C ALA A 27 -14.40 -1.48 6.53
N ARG A 28 -13.10 -1.31 6.28
CA ARG A 28 -12.28 -0.22 6.87
C ARG A 28 -12.80 1.18 6.55
N HIS A 29 -13.58 1.31 5.47
CA HIS A 29 -14.10 2.59 4.98
C HIS A 29 -15.63 2.66 5.07
N GLU A 30 -16.24 1.77 5.85
CA GLU A 30 -17.68 1.75 6.07
C GLU A 30 -18.20 3.10 6.60
N GLY A 31 -19.40 3.49 6.15
CA GLY A 31 -20.00 4.80 6.45
C GLY A 31 -19.44 5.97 5.65
N LYS A 32 -18.38 5.79 4.85
CA LYS A 32 -17.82 6.84 3.96
C LYS A 32 -18.22 6.68 2.49
N TYR A 33 -18.84 5.55 2.14
CA TYR A 33 -19.28 5.25 0.79
C TYR A 33 -20.50 6.08 0.36
N LYS A 34 -20.56 6.43 -0.93
CA LYS A 34 -21.75 7.01 -1.56
C LYS A 34 -22.44 5.95 -2.40
N GLY A 35 -23.54 5.38 -1.90
CA GLY A 35 -24.37 4.42 -2.65
C GLY A 35 -23.78 3.00 -2.76
N PHE A 36 -22.89 2.62 -1.84
CA PHE A 36 -22.34 1.26 -1.72
C PHE A 36 -22.44 0.80 -0.26
N SER A 37 -22.78 -0.47 -0.05
CA SER A 37 -22.71 -1.14 1.26
C SER A 37 -21.80 -2.35 1.15
N VAL A 38 -21.00 -2.60 2.19
CA VAL A 38 -20.11 -3.76 2.28
C VAL A 38 -20.92 -5.07 2.34
N ASP A 39 -22.14 -5.02 2.88
CA ASP A 39 -23.06 -6.17 2.93
C ASP A 39 -23.45 -6.70 1.54
N LEU A 40 -23.24 -5.92 0.47
CA LEU A 40 -23.44 -6.39 -0.90
C LEU A 40 -22.50 -7.55 -1.26
N LEU A 41 -21.38 -7.71 -0.54
CA LEU A 41 -20.42 -8.80 -0.73
C LEU A 41 -20.85 -10.10 -0.04
N ASP A 42 -21.89 -10.09 0.79
CA ASP A 42 -22.48 -11.28 1.42
C ASP A 42 -23.54 -11.96 0.54
N GLN A 43 -23.78 -11.42 -0.64
CA GLN A 43 -24.68 -12.02 -1.63
C GLN A 43 -23.99 -13.18 -2.37
N GLU A 44 -24.76 -13.86 -3.22
CA GLU A 44 -24.22 -14.84 -4.17
C GLU A 44 -23.06 -14.24 -4.98
N GLU A 45 -22.06 -15.07 -5.30
CA GLU A 45 -20.78 -14.60 -5.85
C GLU A 45 -20.95 -13.68 -7.06
N ASP A 46 -21.84 -14.01 -8.00
CA ASP A 46 -22.09 -13.18 -9.18
C ASP A 46 -22.57 -11.76 -8.82
N ALA A 47 -23.48 -11.64 -7.85
CA ALA A 47 -24.01 -10.36 -7.39
C ALA A 47 -22.97 -9.56 -6.60
N ALA A 48 -22.17 -10.24 -5.76
CA ALA A 48 -21.07 -9.63 -5.03
C ALA A 48 -19.99 -9.09 -6.00
N ARG A 49 -19.69 -9.83 -7.07
CA ARG A 49 -18.74 -9.44 -8.12
C ARG A 49 -19.25 -8.25 -8.92
N GLU A 50 -20.53 -8.23 -9.28
CA GLU A 50 -21.15 -7.09 -9.98
C GLU A 50 -21.11 -5.82 -9.10
N ALA A 51 -21.43 -5.93 -7.81
CA ALA A 51 -21.33 -4.83 -6.87
C ALA A 51 -19.90 -4.30 -6.73
N LEU A 52 -18.92 -5.21 -6.65
CA LEU A 52 -17.50 -4.86 -6.59
C LEU A 52 -17.03 -4.18 -7.88
N GLU A 53 -17.44 -4.70 -9.04
CA GLU A 53 -17.11 -4.12 -10.34
C GLU A 53 -17.67 -2.71 -10.45
N LYS A 54 -18.94 -2.52 -10.11
CA LYS A 54 -19.59 -1.20 -10.14
C LYS A 54 -18.91 -0.19 -9.22
N LEU A 55 -18.44 -0.63 -8.06
CA LEU A 55 -17.65 0.21 -7.15
C LEU A 55 -16.31 0.57 -7.79
N LEU A 56 -15.49 -0.40 -8.19
CA LEU A 56 -14.08 -0.19 -8.59
C LEU A 56 -13.89 0.31 -10.03
N THR A 57 -14.93 0.31 -10.85
CA THR A 57 -14.92 0.90 -12.20
C THR A 57 -15.51 2.32 -12.23
N GLY A 58 -16.06 2.79 -11.10
CA GLY A 58 -16.54 4.16 -10.94
C GLY A 58 -15.44 5.21 -11.06
N ALA A 59 -15.81 6.49 -10.97
CA ALA A 59 -14.83 7.56 -10.89
C ALA A 59 -14.00 7.42 -9.60
N GLU A 60 -12.68 7.56 -9.66
CA GLU A 60 -11.81 7.44 -8.47
C GLU A 60 -12.17 8.46 -7.37
N ASP A 61 -12.70 9.62 -7.76
CA ASP A 61 -13.17 10.67 -6.84
C ASP A 61 -14.48 10.29 -6.11
N SER A 62 -15.12 9.20 -6.53
CA SER A 62 -16.28 8.63 -5.82
C SER A 62 -15.89 7.70 -4.68
N TYR A 63 -14.61 7.30 -4.61
CA TYR A 63 -14.11 6.47 -3.53
C TYR A 63 -14.00 7.29 -2.25
N PRO A 64 -14.24 6.66 -1.07
CA PRO A 64 -13.70 7.19 0.16
C PRO A 64 -12.21 7.48 -0.02
N GLU A 65 -11.77 8.66 0.41
CA GLU A 65 -10.38 9.08 0.27
C GLU A 65 -9.39 8.05 0.86
N GLY A 66 -9.76 7.47 2.01
CA GLY A 66 -8.99 6.39 2.64
C GLY A 66 -8.91 5.12 1.79
N LEU A 67 -9.98 4.74 1.08
CA LEU A 67 -9.96 3.57 0.19
C LEU A 67 -9.05 3.81 -1.01
N ARG A 68 -9.11 5.02 -1.59
CA ARG A 68 -8.22 5.40 -2.69
C ARG A 68 -6.75 5.32 -2.24
N GLY A 69 -6.44 5.83 -1.05
CA GLY A 69 -5.11 5.73 -0.44
C GLY A 69 -4.66 4.28 -0.26
N ASP A 70 -5.48 3.46 0.38
CA ASP A 70 -5.20 2.03 0.61
C ASP A 70 -4.93 1.30 -0.73
N LEU A 71 -5.78 1.50 -1.74
CA LEU A 71 -5.61 0.86 -3.05
C LEU A 71 -4.35 1.32 -3.78
N HIS A 72 -3.94 2.59 -3.65
CA HIS A 72 -2.67 3.05 -4.23
C HIS A 72 -1.48 2.38 -3.57
N ARG A 73 -1.47 2.29 -2.23
CA ARG A 73 -0.41 1.59 -1.49
C ARG A 73 -0.31 0.14 -1.93
N ILE A 74 -1.44 -0.56 -1.99
CA ILE A 74 -1.50 -1.96 -2.43
C ILE A 74 -1.00 -2.07 -3.88
N ALA A 75 -1.37 -1.13 -4.75
CA ALA A 75 -0.93 -1.12 -6.14
C ALA A 75 0.59 -0.95 -6.30
N GLU A 76 1.28 -0.28 -5.37
CA GLU A 76 2.75 -0.12 -5.38
C GLU A 76 3.48 -1.45 -5.16
N LEU A 77 2.89 -2.38 -4.38
CA LEU A 77 3.44 -3.72 -4.16
C LEU A 77 2.72 -4.82 -4.96
N GLY A 78 1.72 -4.45 -5.76
CA GLY A 78 0.83 -5.37 -6.47
C GLY A 78 1.39 -5.94 -7.78
N ASP A 79 2.71 -5.95 -7.97
CA ASP A 79 3.39 -6.47 -9.15
C ASP A 79 4.47 -7.50 -8.79
N ALA A 80 5.11 -8.09 -9.80
CA ALA A 80 6.09 -9.16 -9.58
C ALA A 80 7.26 -8.71 -8.68
N ARG A 81 7.70 -7.46 -8.82
CA ARG A 81 8.79 -6.91 -8.00
C ARG A 81 8.32 -6.67 -6.55
N GLY A 82 7.11 -6.15 -6.38
CA GLY A 82 6.51 -6.00 -5.05
C GLY A 82 6.37 -7.33 -4.32
N LEU A 83 5.99 -8.39 -5.03
CA LEU A 83 5.92 -9.75 -4.48
C LEU A 83 7.31 -10.25 -4.01
N GLU A 84 8.36 -10.06 -4.82
CA GLU A 84 9.73 -10.43 -4.43
C GLU A 84 10.19 -9.71 -3.15
N ILE A 85 9.89 -8.41 -3.04
CA ILE A 85 10.23 -7.62 -1.85
C ILE A 85 9.44 -8.10 -0.64
N ILE A 86 8.13 -8.34 -0.77
CA ILE A 86 7.29 -8.88 0.30
C ILE A 86 7.86 -10.22 0.80
N GLN A 87 8.22 -11.13 -0.11
CA GLN A 87 8.79 -12.43 0.25
C GLN A 87 10.13 -12.29 0.98
N ALA A 88 11.00 -11.39 0.51
CA ALA A 88 12.29 -11.13 1.16
C ALA A 88 12.11 -10.58 2.58
N GLN A 89 11.17 -9.65 2.79
CA GLN A 89 10.89 -9.11 4.13
C GLN A 89 10.21 -10.14 5.03
N ALA A 90 9.33 -10.98 4.50
CA ALA A 90 8.67 -12.03 5.27
C ALA A 90 9.69 -13.06 5.77
N ALA A 91 10.64 -13.44 4.92
CA ALA A 91 11.74 -14.33 5.30
C ALA A 91 12.63 -13.74 6.40
N ARG A 92 12.88 -12.42 6.39
CA ARG A 92 13.63 -11.72 7.46
C ARG A 92 12.88 -11.71 8.79
N GLN A 93 11.55 -11.68 8.76
CA GLN A 93 10.69 -11.66 9.93
C GLN A 93 10.20 -13.05 10.36
N ASP A 94 10.65 -14.12 9.71
CA ASP A 94 10.20 -15.51 9.90
C ASP A 94 8.67 -15.68 9.79
N ILE A 95 8.04 -14.93 8.88
CA ILE A 95 6.60 -14.97 8.61
C ILE A 95 6.32 -15.94 7.45
N ASP A 96 5.55 -17.00 7.72
CA ASP A 96 5.03 -17.89 6.68
C ASP A 96 3.80 -17.24 6.00
N LEU A 97 4.00 -16.67 4.81
CA LEU A 97 2.95 -16.05 4.00
C LEU A 97 2.00 -17.05 3.33
N PHE A 98 2.37 -18.34 3.30
CA PHE A 98 1.64 -19.39 2.59
C PHE A 98 1.32 -20.60 3.48
N PRO A 99 0.67 -20.42 4.65
CA PRO A 99 0.44 -21.52 5.57
C PRO A 99 -0.49 -22.60 4.96
N ASP A 100 -1.52 -22.18 4.22
CA ASP A 100 -2.57 -23.05 3.67
C ASP A 100 -2.19 -23.72 2.34
N MET A 101 -1.11 -23.26 1.69
CA MET A 101 -0.58 -23.89 0.47
C MET A 101 0.02 -25.26 0.72
N LYS A 102 0.38 -25.59 1.97
CA LYS A 102 0.86 -26.94 2.34
C LYS A 102 -0.24 -28.00 2.21
N THR A 103 -1.49 -27.58 1.98
CA THR A 103 -2.69 -28.45 1.99
C THR A 103 -3.55 -28.39 0.70
N GLY A 104 -3.14 -27.66 -0.34
CA GLY A 104 -3.97 -27.45 -1.55
C GLY A 104 -3.59 -28.28 -2.78
N ASP A 105 -4.60 -28.71 -3.56
CA ASP A 105 -4.51 -29.46 -4.83
C ASP A 105 -3.78 -28.68 -5.94
N GLU A 106 -2.95 -29.39 -6.72
CA GLU A 106 -2.02 -28.85 -7.73
C GLU A 106 -2.69 -28.18 -8.97
N ASP A 107 -4.01 -28.32 -9.15
CA ASP A 107 -4.70 -27.99 -10.42
C ASP A 107 -5.53 -26.68 -10.42
N ALA A 108 -5.59 -25.93 -9.32
CA ALA A 108 -6.20 -24.59 -9.32
C ALA A 108 -5.14 -23.53 -9.68
N PRO A 109 -5.46 -22.48 -10.49
CA PRO A 109 -4.54 -21.36 -10.67
C PRO A 109 -4.21 -20.80 -9.28
N ASN A 110 -2.95 -20.91 -8.89
CA ASN A 110 -2.55 -20.72 -7.50
C ASN A 110 -2.71 -19.24 -7.12
N LYS A 111 -3.91 -18.86 -6.67
CA LYS A 111 -4.26 -17.52 -6.18
C LYS A 111 -3.29 -17.06 -5.08
N ALA A 112 -2.63 -18.01 -4.42
CA ALA A 112 -1.61 -17.76 -3.43
C ALA A 112 -0.35 -17.10 -4.01
N HIS A 113 -0.08 -17.11 -5.32
CA HIS A 113 1.10 -16.43 -5.88
C HIS A 113 0.77 -15.22 -6.75
N ASP A 114 -0.50 -14.84 -6.87
CA ASP A 114 -0.82 -13.60 -7.60
C ASP A 114 -0.35 -12.39 -6.79
N PRO A 115 0.53 -11.52 -7.36
CA PRO A 115 1.10 -10.40 -6.62
C PRO A 115 0.07 -9.47 -6.01
N LYS A 116 -1.07 -9.26 -6.67
CA LYS A 116 -2.12 -8.37 -6.16
C LYS A 116 -2.86 -8.98 -4.98
N HIS A 117 -3.08 -10.30 -5.00
CA HIS A 117 -3.70 -11.00 -3.88
C HIS A 117 -2.81 -10.96 -2.66
N ILE A 118 -1.52 -11.22 -2.84
CA ILE A 118 -0.56 -11.17 -1.73
C ILE A 118 -0.37 -9.76 -1.21
N ALA A 119 -0.32 -8.74 -2.07
CA ALA A 119 -0.27 -7.36 -1.61
C ALA A 119 -1.51 -6.98 -0.77
N VAL A 120 -2.72 -7.38 -1.18
CA VAL A 120 -3.94 -7.15 -0.37
C VAL A 120 -3.90 -7.93 0.94
N ARG A 121 -3.52 -9.21 0.91
CA ARG A 121 -3.44 -10.07 2.11
C ARG A 121 -2.46 -9.50 3.14
N VAL A 122 -1.24 -9.21 2.70
CA VAL A 122 -0.18 -8.66 3.56
C VAL A 122 -0.57 -7.29 4.10
N PHE A 123 -1.23 -6.44 3.30
CA PHE A 123 -1.77 -5.16 3.77
C PHE A 123 -2.76 -5.31 4.93
N LEU A 124 -3.59 -6.35 4.91
CA LEU A 124 -4.63 -6.58 5.91
C LEU A 124 -4.15 -7.36 7.14
N GLU A 125 -3.36 -8.40 6.92
CA GLU A 125 -2.98 -9.39 7.94
C GLU A 125 -1.61 -9.10 8.57
N HIS A 126 -0.72 -8.41 7.84
CA HIS A 126 0.65 -8.15 8.27
C HIS A 126 1.05 -6.69 7.95
N PRO A 127 0.40 -5.69 8.57
CA PRO A 127 0.63 -4.28 8.26
C PRO A 127 2.10 -3.86 8.42
N ASP A 128 2.80 -4.34 9.45
CA ASP A 128 4.22 -4.02 9.68
C ASP A 128 5.14 -4.58 8.56
N LEU A 129 4.82 -5.77 8.05
CA LEU A 129 5.53 -6.37 6.92
C LEU A 129 5.24 -5.60 5.63
N PHE A 130 3.98 -5.24 5.38
CA PHE A 130 3.58 -4.44 4.24
C PHE A 130 4.34 -3.11 4.22
N ASP A 131 4.41 -2.48 5.38
CA ASP A 131 5.06 -1.21 5.63
C ASP A 131 6.57 -1.28 5.32
N ALA A 132 7.27 -2.28 5.85
CA ALA A 132 8.69 -2.52 5.55
C ALA A 132 8.94 -2.82 4.05
N ALA A 133 8.03 -3.55 3.39
CA ALA A 133 8.12 -3.82 1.96
C ALA A 133 7.90 -2.55 1.12
N ALA A 134 6.94 -1.71 1.50
CA ALA A 134 6.67 -0.45 0.83
C ALA A 134 7.85 0.52 0.97
N ASP A 135 8.47 0.59 2.15
CA ASP A 135 9.62 1.44 2.40
C ASP A 135 10.84 0.97 1.58
N HIS A 136 11.07 -0.34 1.49
CA HIS A 136 12.11 -0.91 0.63
C HIS A 136 11.84 -0.63 -0.86
N MET A 137 10.60 -0.77 -1.34
CA MET A 137 10.23 -0.44 -2.72
C MET A 137 10.48 1.05 -3.02
N ALA A 138 10.12 1.93 -2.10
CA ALA A 138 10.34 3.37 -2.25
C ALA A 138 11.84 3.70 -2.33
N MET A 139 12.68 3.10 -1.48
CA MET A 139 14.14 3.23 -1.56
C MET A 139 14.69 2.79 -2.92
N LEU A 140 14.25 1.64 -3.42
CA LEU A 140 14.73 1.10 -4.70
C LEU A 140 14.25 1.86 -5.94
N THR A 141 13.19 2.67 -5.80
CA THR A 141 12.58 3.44 -6.91
C THR A 141 12.86 4.93 -6.81
N ALA A 142 13.57 5.37 -5.77
CA ALA A 142 13.98 6.75 -5.62
C ALA A 142 15.03 7.11 -6.69
N ASP A 143 14.68 8.01 -7.60
CA ASP A 143 15.61 8.49 -8.64
C ASP A 143 16.79 9.30 -8.05
N ARG A 144 16.61 9.85 -6.83
CA ARG A 144 17.63 10.61 -6.08
C ARG A 144 17.42 10.45 -4.58
N LEU A 145 18.49 10.09 -3.88
CA LEU A 145 18.56 10.19 -2.43
C LEU A 145 19.05 11.58 -2.05
N HIS A 146 18.43 12.18 -1.05
CA HIS A 146 18.85 13.47 -0.50
C HIS A 146 19.57 13.21 0.82
N GLU A 147 20.88 13.35 0.80
CA GLU A 147 21.70 13.27 2.00
C GLU A 147 21.73 14.63 2.70
N TYR A 148 21.46 14.63 4.00
CA TYR A 148 21.52 15.82 4.83
C TYR A 148 22.57 15.63 5.91
N ALA A 149 23.60 16.49 5.90
CA ALA A 149 24.58 16.55 6.98
C ALA A 149 24.16 17.59 8.02
N GLY A 150 24.21 17.20 9.30
CA GLY A 150 24.08 18.14 10.41
C GLY A 150 25.16 19.22 10.35
N ARG A 151 24.86 20.42 10.88
CA ARG A 151 25.83 21.53 10.92
C ARG A 151 27.08 21.22 11.74
N GLU A 152 26.94 20.36 12.74
CA GLU A 152 28.00 19.94 13.64
C GLU A 152 28.37 18.48 13.39
N ARG A 153 29.66 18.16 13.46
CA ARG A 153 30.19 16.80 13.32
C ARG A 153 30.42 16.18 14.70
N GLY A 154 30.21 14.87 14.83
CA GLY A 154 30.44 14.15 16.08
C GLY A 154 29.34 14.33 17.13
N VAL A 155 28.19 14.89 16.73
CA VAL A 155 26.99 14.92 17.58
C VAL A 155 26.32 13.56 17.48
N ALA A 156 26.15 12.89 18.62
CA ALA A 156 25.35 11.67 18.68
C ALA A 156 23.87 12.03 18.40
N ILE A 157 23.28 11.35 17.43
CA ILE A 157 21.88 11.52 17.09
C ILE A 157 21.05 10.87 18.20
N ASP A 158 20.10 11.62 18.75
CA ASP A 158 19.12 11.11 19.73
C ASP A 158 18.00 10.40 18.98
N LEU A 159 18.08 9.06 18.95
CA LEU A 159 17.12 8.15 18.31
C LEU A 159 16.08 7.60 19.29
N THR A 160 15.79 8.30 20.38
CA THR A 160 14.65 7.93 21.23
C THR A 160 13.35 7.98 20.41
N ALA A 161 12.44 7.04 20.67
CA ALA A 161 11.16 6.95 19.95
C ALA A 161 10.39 8.28 19.96
N GLU A 162 10.47 9.04 21.06
CA GLU A 162 9.88 10.38 21.17
C GLU A 162 10.43 11.37 20.13
N LYS A 163 11.75 11.37 19.88
CA LYS A 163 12.39 12.27 18.91
C LYS A 163 12.08 11.89 17.48
N VAL A 164 12.06 10.59 17.19
CA VAL A 164 11.71 10.07 15.86
C VAL A 164 10.25 10.43 15.53
N GLU A 165 9.32 10.21 16.46
CA GLU A 165 7.91 10.58 16.25
C GLU A 165 7.69 12.09 16.12
N ALA A 166 8.41 12.90 16.90
CA ALA A 166 8.38 14.35 16.75
C ALA A 166 8.87 14.81 15.37
N PHE A 167 9.95 14.20 14.87
CA PHE A 167 10.47 14.45 13.52
C PHE A 167 9.45 14.05 12.44
N ARG A 168 8.91 12.83 12.54
CA ARG A 168 7.86 12.32 11.62
C ARG A 168 6.69 13.28 11.52
N THR A 169 6.19 13.75 12.67
CA THR A 169 5.07 14.70 12.74
C THR A 169 5.40 16.02 12.03
N ALA A 170 6.59 16.58 12.26
CA ALA A 170 7.01 17.84 11.65
C ALA A 170 7.17 17.72 10.12
N VAL A 171 7.76 16.61 9.67
CA VAL A 171 7.95 16.34 8.23
C VAL A 171 6.61 16.10 7.53
N ALA A 172 5.71 15.31 8.14
CA ALA A 172 4.38 15.08 7.59
C ALA A 172 3.58 16.37 7.42
N ALA A 173 3.69 17.32 8.36
CA ALA A 173 3.08 18.64 8.24
C ALA A 173 3.68 19.44 7.07
N LEU A 174 5.02 19.46 6.93
CA LEU A 174 5.72 20.14 5.84
C LEU A 174 5.25 19.64 4.45
N PHE A 175 5.18 18.33 4.27
CA PHE A 175 4.80 17.73 2.99
C PHE A 175 3.30 17.87 2.68
N ARG A 176 2.44 17.84 3.70
CA ARG A 176 1.00 18.10 3.54
C ARG A 176 0.75 19.50 2.97
N ASP A 177 1.42 20.51 3.53
CA ASP A 177 1.29 21.90 3.09
C ASP A 177 1.89 22.13 1.69
N ALA A 178 3.01 21.47 1.39
CA ALA A 178 3.73 21.67 0.14
C ALA A 178 3.10 20.98 -1.08
N PHE A 179 2.41 19.85 -0.90
CA PHE A 179 1.96 19.02 -2.03
C PHE A 179 0.44 18.78 -2.13
N LEU A 180 -0.36 19.38 -1.22
CA LEU A 180 -1.84 19.38 -1.31
C LEU A 180 -2.47 17.98 -1.47
N GLY A 181 -1.76 16.95 -1.05
CA GLY A 181 -2.23 15.57 -1.00
C GLY A 181 -2.24 15.10 0.45
N ASP A 182 -3.37 14.55 0.88
CA ASP A 182 -3.61 14.16 2.28
C ASP A 182 -2.88 12.86 2.70
N TYR A 183 -2.12 12.25 1.79
CA TYR A 183 -1.30 11.07 2.07
C TYR A 183 0.19 11.45 2.18
N CYS A 184 0.73 11.33 3.40
CA CYS A 184 2.15 11.38 3.70
C CYS A 184 2.47 10.27 4.73
N ARG A 185 3.34 9.34 4.33
CA ARG A 185 3.90 8.28 5.17
C ARG A 185 5.38 8.57 5.36
N VAL A 186 5.83 8.49 6.61
CA VAL A 186 7.26 8.46 6.94
C VAL A 186 7.55 7.11 7.56
N GLY A 187 8.33 6.29 6.86
CA GLY A 187 8.78 4.98 7.31
C GLY A 187 10.27 4.99 7.65
N ASP A 188 10.67 4.08 8.53
CA ASP A 188 12.10 3.84 8.80
C ASP A 188 12.54 2.66 7.95
N TYR A 189 13.66 2.81 7.26
CA TYR A 189 14.33 1.72 6.56
C TYR A 189 15.65 1.41 7.29
N ASP A 190 15.81 0.15 7.68
CA ASP A 190 17.00 -0.31 8.38
C ASP A 190 18.03 -0.81 7.36
N ASP A 191 19.16 -0.09 7.24
CA ASP A 191 20.31 -0.43 6.38
C ASP A 191 21.61 -0.13 7.14
N ASP A 192 22.08 -1.10 7.92
CA ASP A 192 23.32 -1.05 8.71
C ASP A 192 23.48 0.23 9.58
N ASP A 193 24.55 1.01 9.38
CA ASP A 193 24.96 2.13 10.24
C ASP A 193 24.25 3.46 9.87
N GLU A 194 23.29 3.45 8.93
CA GLU A 194 22.61 4.64 8.43
C GLU A 194 21.14 4.72 8.85
N ILE A 195 20.69 5.92 9.22
CA ILE A 195 19.27 6.19 9.47
C ILE A 195 18.62 6.54 8.13
N ASN A 196 17.91 5.60 7.53
CA ASN A 196 17.16 5.85 6.31
C ASN A 196 15.70 6.16 6.64
N LEU A 197 15.26 7.37 6.28
CA LEU A 197 13.86 7.77 6.40
C LEU A 197 13.24 7.82 5.02
N VAL A 198 12.21 7.00 4.82
CA VAL A 198 11.46 6.94 3.59
C VAL A 198 10.24 7.84 3.74
N VAL A 199 10.19 8.91 2.94
CA VAL A 199 9.00 9.76 2.87
C VAL A 199 8.24 9.45 1.58
N SER A 200 7.09 8.80 1.73
CA SER A 200 6.18 8.49 0.64
C SER A 200 4.98 9.42 0.71
N HIS A 201 4.74 10.18 -0.36
CA HIS A 201 3.64 11.14 -0.45
C HIS A 201 2.87 10.95 -1.77
N GLY A 202 1.54 11.04 -1.70
CA GLY A 202 0.67 10.94 -2.87
C GLY A 202 0.57 12.24 -3.66
N SER A 203 1.18 12.32 -4.84
CA SER A 203 1.11 13.50 -5.71
C SER A 203 -0.29 13.69 -6.33
N MET A 204 -0.78 14.93 -6.44
CA MET A 204 -1.91 15.23 -7.33
C MET A 204 -1.58 14.85 -8.78
N VAL A 205 -2.58 14.32 -9.51
CA VAL A 205 -2.49 14.16 -10.98
C VAL A 205 -2.34 15.56 -11.59
N SER A 206 -1.12 15.90 -11.99
CA SER A 206 -0.86 17.14 -12.72
C SER A 206 -1.51 17.06 -14.11
N THR A 207 -2.69 17.64 -14.26
CA THR A 207 -3.22 17.96 -15.59
C THR A 207 -2.44 19.16 -16.11
N MET A 208 -1.46 18.92 -16.99
CA MET A 208 -0.87 20.02 -17.76
C MET A 208 -1.96 20.61 -18.66
N PRO A 209 -2.21 21.94 -18.62
CA PRO A 209 -3.02 22.56 -19.66
C PRO A 209 -2.31 22.36 -20.99
N VAL A 210 -3.02 21.79 -21.96
CA VAL A 210 -2.59 21.81 -23.35
C VAL A 210 -2.72 23.27 -23.80
N VAL A 211 -1.57 23.94 -24.03
CA VAL A 211 -1.51 25.25 -24.67
C VAL A 211 -1.37 25.06 -26.18
#